data_AF-A0A959XMT3-F1
#
_entry.id   AF-A0A959XMT3-F1
#
_cell.length_a   1.000
_cell.length_b   1.000
_cell.length_c   1.000
_cell.angle_alpha   90.00
_cell.angle_beta   90.00
_cell.angle_gamma   90.00
#
_symmetry.space_group_name_H-M   'P 1'
#
loop_
_entity.id
_entity.type
_entity.pdbx_description
1 polymer ?
#
loop_
_entity_poly.entity_id
_entity_poly.type
_entity_poly.pdbx_seq_one_letter_code
_entity_poly.pdbx_strand_id
1 'polypeptide(L)'
;GDWGIVNTAPPPGWLPSWTWSYTYPNNVNRVGVPYTGEPCFDGYCTVLPEPVFPTPIYETLMCVGLFFVLWALRKRIDTGGIIFFAFLLFNGIERFLIEKIRVNVPFAGSWTQAEVIALVLIIVGIAGIAWLRTQKPLPNGPQETD
;
A
#
# COMPACT_ATOMS: atom_id res chain seq x y z
N GLY A 1 -9.57 0.47 -7.62
CA GLY A 1 -9.72 1.78 -8.26
C GLY A 1 -8.71 2.74 -7.66
N ASP A 2 -8.56 3.93 -8.23
CA ASP A 2 -7.61 4.94 -7.74
C ASP A 2 -8.03 5.59 -6.41
N TRP A 3 -9.19 5.19 -5.90
CA TRP A 3 -9.78 5.67 -4.65
C TRP A 3 -10.51 4.54 -3.91
N GLY A 4 -10.83 4.82 -2.65
CA GLY A 4 -11.57 3.91 -1.78
C GLY A 4 -13.09 4.02 -1.94
N ILE A 5 -13.81 3.32 -1.06
CA ILE A 5 -15.26 3.41 -0.94
C ILE A 5 -15.71 4.83 -0.53
N VAL A 6 -17.00 5.10 -0.73
CA VAL A 6 -17.64 6.35 -0.33
C VAL A 6 -17.48 6.56 1.17
N ASN A 7 -17.03 7.76 1.56
CA ASN A 7 -16.82 8.18 2.93
C ASN A 7 -17.57 9.46 3.22
N THR A 8 -18.76 9.33 3.80
CA THR A 8 -19.58 10.45 4.28
C THR A 8 -19.39 10.74 5.77
N ALA A 9 -18.50 10.02 6.46
CA ALA A 9 -18.25 10.23 7.88
C ALA A 9 -17.49 11.55 8.10
N PRO A 10 -17.79 12.30 9.18
CA PRO A 10 -17.07 13.52 9.48
C PRO A 10 -15.60 13.21 9.82
N PRO A 11 -14.64 14.04 9.37
CA PRO A 11 -13.24 13.86 9.73
C PRO A 11 -13.03 14.11 11.24
N PRO A 12 -12.03 13.45 11.85
CA PRO A 12 -11.55 13.85 13.17
C PRO A 12 -11.11 15.31 13.16
N GLY A 13 -11.43 16.09 14.21
CA GLY A 13 -11.20 17.53 14.23
C GLY A 13 -9.73 17.99 14.12
N TRP A 14 -8.77 17.08 14.29
CA TRP A 14 -7.33 17.34 14.14
C TRP A 14 -6.80 17.03 12.74
N LEU A 15 -7.61 16.41 11.88
CA LEU A 15 -7.20 15.90 10.58
C LEU A 15 -7.76 16.79 9.45
N PRO A 16 -6.94 17.23 8.48
CA PRO A 16 -7.44 18.00 7.34
C PRO A 16 -8.48 17.20 6.54
N SER A 17 -9.63 17.79 6.25
CA SER A 17 -10.76 17.10 5.62
C SER A 17 -10.40 16.36 4.34
N TRP A 18 -9.52 16.93 3.50
CA TRP A 18 -9.08 16.33 2.24
C TRP A 18 -8.25 15.04 2.40
N THR A 19 -7.68 14.79 3.58
CA THR A 19 -6.98 13.52 3.89
C THR A 19 -7.94 12.43 4.39
N TRP A 20 -9.14 12.81 4.79
CA TRP A 20 -10.18 11.90 5.26
C TRP A 20 -11.14 11.51 4.16
N SER A 21 -11.60 12.50 3.39
CA SER A 21 -12.51 12.31 2.27
C SER A 21 -12.22 13.31 1.16
N TYR A 22 -12.24 12.84 -0.08
CA TYR A 22 -11.89 13.66 -1.24
C TYR A 22 -12.70 13.26 -2.47
N THR A 23 -13.10 14.22 -3.29
CA THR A 23 -13.95 14.01 -4.48
C THR A 23 -13.16 13.94 -5.79
N TYR A 24 -11.84 14.13 -5.73
CA TYR A 24 -10.96 14.09 -6.90
C TYR A 24 -11.45 14.95 -8.08
N PRO A 25 -11.50 16.30 -7.93
CA PRO A 25 -11.71 17.18 -9.06
C PRO A 25 -10.58 16.98 -10.07
N ASN A 26 -10.94 17.03 -11.34
CA ASN A 26 -10.03 16.78 -12.46
C ASN A 26 -9.40 15.39 -12.50
N ASN A 27 -10.14 14.33 -12.13
CA ASN A 27 -9.55 12.99 -12.04
C ASN A 27 -9.13 12.43 -13.42
N VAL A 28 -7.95 11.80 -13.46
CA VAL A 28 -7.36 11.22 -14.69
C VAL A 28 -8.18 10.08 -15.28
N ASN A 29 -9.00 9.43 -14.45
CA ASN A 29 -9.87 8.34 -14.86
C ASN A 29 -11.13 8.81 -15.59
N ARG A 30 -11.42 10.12 -15.61
CA ARG A 30 -12.60 10.70 -16.26
C ARG A 30 -13.92 10.12 -15.73
N VAL A 31 -13.96 9.77 -14.44
CA VAL A 31 -15.12 9.15 -13.79
C VAL A 31 -15.89 10.19 -12.98
N GLY A 32 -17.21 10.05 -12.97
CA GLY A 32 -18.12 10.85 -12.16
C GLY A 32 -18.96 11.80 -13.01
N VAL A 33 -19.22 12.99 -12.48
CA VAL A 33 -20.02 14.04 -13.13
C VAL A 33 -19.13 15.14 -13.67
N PRO A 34 -19.58 15.93 -14.67
CA PRO A 34 -18.84 17.09 -15.15
C PRO A 34 -18.48 18.03 -14.00
N TYR A 35 -17.20 18.37 -13.90
CA TYR A 35 -16.69 19.34 -12.93
C TYR A 35 -16.83 20.74 -13.52
N THR A 36 -17.58 21.60 -12.83
CA THR A 36 -17.84 22.99 -13.25
C THR A 36 -17.00 24.03 -12.50
N GLY A 37 -16.12 23.58 -11.60
CA GLY A 37 -15.21 24.47 -10.88
C GLY A 37 -13.94 24.78 -11.68
N GLU A 38 -13.24 25.85 -11.30
CA GLU A 38 -11.96 26.23 -11.90
C GLU A 38 -10.79 25.91 -10.94
N PRO A 39 -9.63 25.44 -11.45
CA PRO A 39 -9.31 25.18 -12.85
C PRO A 39 -9.95 23.87 -13.35
N CYS A 40 -10.32 23.86 -14.63
CA CYS A 40 -10.82 22.69 -15.34
C CYS A 40 -9.85 22.36 -16.48
N PHE A 41 -9.33 21.13 -16.52
CA PHE A 41 -8.39 20.72 -17.57
C PHE A 41 -9.13 20.00 -18.70
N ASP A 42 -8.82 20.36 -19.94
CA ASP A 42 -9.47 19.76 -21.11
C ASP A 42 -9.34 18.23 -21.11
N GLY A 43 -10.47 17.55 -21.32
CA GLY A 43 -10.57 16.10 -21.22
C GLY A 43 -10.52 15.49 -19.81
N TYR A 44 -10.30 16.29 -18.75
CA TYR A 44 -10.23 15.82 -17.36
C TYR A 44 -11.25 16.49 -16.45
N CYS A 45 -12.17 17.29 -16.96
CA CYS A 45 -13.21 18.00 -16.22
C CYS A 45 -14.28 17.09 -15.57
N THR A 46 -13.89 16.14 -14.73
CA THR A 46 -14.78 15.24 -13.99
C THR A 46 -14.45 15.23 -12.50
N VAL A 47 -15.49 15.04 -11.69
CA VAL A 47 -15.40 14.95 -10.22
C VAL A 47 -16.33 13.85 -9.73
N LEU A 48 -15.96 13.17 -8.63
CA LEU A 48 -16.85 12.23 -7.99
C LEU A 48 -18.00 12.97 -7.29
N PRO A 49 -19.25 12.54 -7.47
CA PRO A 49 -20.40 13.18 -6.83
C PRO A 49 -20.39 12.98 -5.30
N GLU A 50 -19.82 11.86 -4.84
CA GLU A 50 -19.69 11.52 -3.42
C GLU A 50 -18.21 11.50 -3.02
N PRO A 51 -17.87 12.00 -1.83
CA PRO A 51 -16.50 11.95 -1.34
C PRO A 51 -16.10 10.51 -0.99
N VAL A 52 -14.85 10.16 -1.28
CA VAL A 52 -14.30 8.80 -1.09
C VAL A 52 -13.04 8.85 -0.24
N PHE A 53 -12.65 7.70 0.31
CA PHE A 53 -11.37 7.57 1.00
C PHE A 53 -10.20 7.80 0.03
N PRO A 54 -9.26 8.72 0.33
CA PRO A 54 -8.12 8.98 -0.52
C PRO A 54 -7.03 7.92 -0.35
N THR A 55 -7.25 6.73 -0.90
CA THR A 55 -6.33 5.58 -0.80
C THR A 55 -4.87 5.87 -1.16
N PRO A 56 -4.52 6.73 -2.15
CA PRO A 56 -3.12 7.02 -2.46
C PRO A 56 -2.36 7.67 -1.30
N ILE A 57 -3.04 8.46 -0.46
CA ILE A 57 -2.43 9.06 0.73
C ILE A 57 -2.11 7.95 1.73
N TYR A 58 -3.05 7.04 1.97
CA TYR A 58 -2.86 5.93 2.90
C TYR A 58 -1.76 4.97 2.43
N GLU A 59 -1.75 4.62 1.14
CA GLU A 59 -0.68 3.85 0.50
C GLU A 59 0.68 4.53 0.71
N THR A 60 0.79 5.83 0.41
CA THR A 60 2.04 6.59 0.61
C THR A 60 2.51 6.59 2.07
N LEU A 61 1.61 6.85 3.02
CA LEU A 61 1.93 6.87 4.45
C LEU A 61 2.40 5.50 4.95
N MET A 62 1.77 4.42 4.50
CA MET A 62 2.17 3.06 4.85
C MET A 62 3.51 2.67 4.22
N CYS A 63 3.76 3.05 2.97
CA CYS A 63 5.04 2.84 2.31
C CYS A 63 6.19 3.58 3.02
N VAL A 64 5.97 4.82 3.46
CA VAL A 64 6.93 5.58 4.27
C VAL A 64 7.13 4.93 5.64
N GLY A 65 6.06 4.52 6.31
CA GLY A 65 6.13 3.79 7.58
C GLY A 65 6.93 2.50 7.47
N LEU A 66 6.66 1.70 6.42
CA LEU A 66 7.37 0.48 6.11
C LEU A 66 8.86 0.73 5.88
N PHE A 67 9.20 1.79 5.13
CA PHE A 67 10.59 2.19 4.92
C PHE A 67 11.31 2.41 6.26
N PHE A 68 10.72 3.17 7.19
CA PHE A 68 11.35 3.42 8.49
C PHE A 68 11.45 2.16 9.36
N VAL A 69 10.44 1.28 9.33
CA VAL A 69 10.50 -0.01 10.02
C VAL A 69 11.67 -0.85 9.51
N LEU A 70 11.79 -1.00 8.19
CA LEU A 70 12.89 -1.76 7.59
C LEU A 70 14.25 -1.08 7.84
N TRP A 71 14.30 0.26 7.81
CA TRP A 71 15.51 1.02 8.11
C TRP A 71 15.97 0.83 9.56
N ALA A 72 15.05 0.80 10.52
CA ALA A 72 15.37 0.53 11.92
C ALA A 72 15.86 -0.93 12.12
N LEU A 73 15.28 -1.87 11.38
CA LEU A 73 15.67 -3.29 11.40
C LEU A 73 17.02 -3.55 10.70
N ARG A 74 17.45 -2.65 9.80
CA ARG A 74 18.71 -2.76 9.04
C ARG A 74 19.93 -3.06 9.90
N LYS A 75 20.01 -2.49 11.10
CA LYS A 75 21.17 -2.66 12.01
C LYS A 75 21.02 -3.82 12.98
N ARG A 76 19.82 -4.40 13.10
CA ARG A 76 19.55 -5.51 14.03
C ARG A 76 19.58 -6.88 13.36
N ILE A 77 19.44 -6.93 12.04
CA ILE A 77 19.35 -8.17 11.27
C ILE A 77 20.57 -8.26 10.35
N ASP A 78 21.50 -9.15 10.70
CA ASP A 78 22.76 -9.34 9.96
C ASP A 78 22.64 -10.43 8.86
N THR A 79 21.62 -11.29 8.97
CA THR A 79 21.36 -12.34 7.97
C THR A 79 20.81 -11.71 6.69
N GLY A 80 21.60 -11.80 5.62
CA GLY A 80 21.18 -11.41 4.27
C GLY A 80 19.86 -12.07 3.87
N GLY A 81 18.97 -11.31 3.23
CA GLY A 81 17.68 -11.79 2.72
C GLY A 81 16.50 -11.65 3.70
N ILE A 82 16.71 -11.61 5.02
CA ILE A 82 15.58 -11.48 5.98
C ILE A 82 14.84 -10.16 5.79
N ILE A 83 15.56 -9.06 5.53
CA ILE A 83 14.94 -7.75 5.27
C ILE A 83 14.09 -7.77 4.00
N PHE A 84 14.52 -8.50 2.97
CA PHE A 84 13.76 -8.66 1.73
C PHE A 84 12.45 -9.43 1.97
N PHE A 85 12.50 -10.56 2.68
CA PHE A 85 11.28 -11.32 2.99
C PHE A 85 10.36 -10.58 3.96
N ALA A 86 10.92 -9.79 4.89
CA ALA A 86 10.14 -8.88 5.73
C ALA A 86 9.43 -7.82 4.88
N PHE A 87 10.11 -7.25 3.89
CA PHE A 87 9.49 -6.34 2.92
C PHE A 87 8.32 -7.01 2.17
N LEU A 88 8.50 -8.23 1.64
CA LEU A 88 7.41 -8.96 0.96
C LEU A 88 6.21 -9.19 1.87
N LEU A 89 6.45 -9.60 3.12
CA LEU A 89 5.40 -9.83 4.11
C LEU A 89 4.60 -8.56 4.39
N PHE A 90 5.29 -7.46 4.76
CA PHE A 90 4.62 -6.21 5.09
C PHE A 90 3.91 -5.59 3.88
N ASN A 91 4.52 -5.67 2.68
CA ASN A 91 3.89 -5.17 1.46
C ASN A 91 2.62 -5.96 1.11
N GLY A 92 2.63 -7.28 1.30
CA GLY A 92 1.43 -8.11 1.15
C GLY A 92 0.33 -7.74 2.16
N ILE A 93 0.67 -7.51 3.43
CA ILE A 93 -0.29 -7.07 4.46
C ILE A 93 -0.90 -5.72 4.10
N GLU A 94 -0.08 -4.74 3.71
CA GLU A 94 -0.53 -3.42 3.28
C GLU A 94 -1.52 -3.52 2.11
N ARG A 95 -1.15 -4.29 1.07
CA ARG A 95 -2.00 -4.53 -0.10
C ARG A 95 -3.33 -5.17 0.29
N PHE A 96 -3.32 -6.15 1.19
CA PHE A 96 -4.54 -6.80 1.67
C PHE A 96 -5.46 -5.81 2.40
N LEU A 97 -4.92 -4.94 3.25
CA LEU A 97 -5.70 -3.96 4.01
C LEU A 97 -6.29 -2.86 3.11
N ILE A 98 -5.50 -2.31 2.19
CA ILE A 98 -5.98 -1.30 1.23
C ILE A 98 -7.06 -1.86 0.33
N GLU A 99 -6.93 -3.11 -0.09
CA GLU A 99 -7.89 -3.75 -0.99
C GLU A 99 -9.29 -3.87 -0.37
N LYS A 100 -9.40 -4.00 0.96
CA LYS A 100 -10.69 -3.94 1.68
C LYS A 100 -11.34 -2.56 1.64
N ILE A 101 -10.55 -1.49 1.52
CA ILE A 101 -11.01 -0.11 1.46
C ILE A 101 -11.26 0.33 0.01
N ARG A 102 -10.59 -0.30 -0.96
CA ARG A 102 -10.72 0.01 -2.39
C ARG A 102 -12.09 -0.39 -2.95
N VAL A 103 -12.62 0.44 -3.84
CA VAL A 103 -13.69 0.03 -4.77
C VAL A 103 -13.01 -0.77 -5.87
N ASN A 104 -13.10 -2.09 -5.81
CA ASN A 104 -12.62 -2.97 -6.86
C ASN A 104 -13.76 -3.82 -7.43
N VAL A 105 -13.66 -4.07 -8.73
CA VAL A 105 -14.54 -4.97 -9.46
C VAL A 105 -14.12 -6.41 -9.17
N PRO A 106 -15.04 -7.30 -8.80
CA PRO A 106 -14.72 -8.71 -8.56
C PRO A 106 -14.17 -9.35 -9.84
N PHE A 107 -12.98 -9.97 -9.74
CA PHE A 107 -12.32 -10.61 -10.89
C PHE A 107 -12.79 -12.06 -11.09
N ALA A 108 -13.04 -12.79 -10.00
CA ALA A 108 -13.60 -14.14 -10.01
C ALA A 108 -14.40 -14.44 -8.72
N GLY A 109 -15.71 -14.16 -8.72
CA GLY A 109 -16.55 -14.30 -7.53
C GLY A 109 -16.34 -13.15 -6.54
N SER A 110 -16.13 -13.42 -5.25
CA SER A 110 -15.91 -12.38 -4.22
C SER A 110 -14.45 -11.97 -4.02
N TRP A 111 -13.52 -12.55 -4.79
CA TRP A 111 -12.08 -12.34 -4.62
C TRP A 111 -11.50 -11.45 -5.71
N THR A 112 -10.64 -10.54 -5.29
CA THR A 112 -9.92 -9.61 -6.16
C THR A 112 -8.55 -10.17 -6.53
N GLN A 113 -8.04 -9.84 -7.73
CA GLN A 113 -6.69 -10.24 -8.16
C GLN A 113 -5.61 -9.78 -7.17
N ALA A 114 -5.80 -8.59 -6.60
CA ALA A 114 -4.89 -7.99 -5.63
C ALA A 114 -4.85 -8.78 -4.31
N GLU A 115 -5.97 -9.32 -3.83
CA GLU A 115 -6.01 -10.18 -2.63
C GLU A 115 -5.19 -11.46 -2.82
N VAL A 116 -5.27 -12.09 -4.00
CA VAL A 116 -4.49 -13.31 -4.28
C VAL A 116 -2.99 -13.02 -4.27
N ILE A 117 -2.57 -11.94 -4.93
CA ILE A 117 -1.15 -11.54 -4.96
C ILE A 117 -0.67 -11.19 -3.53
N ALA A 118 -1.47 -10.46 -2.77
CA ALA A 118 -1.17 -10.11 -1.39
C ALA A 118 -0.95 -11.34 -0.51
N LEU A 119 -1.82 -12.35 -0.62
CA LEU A 119 -1.68 -13.61 0.12
C LEU A 119 -0.42 -14.39 -0.26
N VAL A 120 -0.09 -14.45 -1.56
CA VAL A 120 1.15 -15.09 -2.02
C VAL A 120 2.37 -14.38 -1.43
N LEU A 121 2.41 -13.05 -1.45
CA LEU A 121 3.51 -12.26 -0.87
C LEU A 121 3.67 -12.51 0.64
N ILE A 122 2.56 -12.59 1.39
CA ILE A 122 2.56 -12.90 2.82
C ILE A 122 3.15 -14.29 3.07
N ILE A 123 2.68 -15.31 2.35
CA ILE A 123 3.14 -16.70 2.51
C ILE A 123 4.63 -16.81 2.19
N VAL A 124 5.07 -16.24 1.06
CA VAL A 124 6.48 -16.27 0.65
C VAL A 124 7.36 -15.50 1.64
N GLY A 125 6.90 -14.36 2.14
CA GLY A 125 7.60 -13.59 3.16
C GLY A 125 7.81 -14.38 4.46
N ILE A 126 6.76 -15.03 4.98
CA ILE A 126 6.86 -15.85 6.20
C ILE A 126 7.77 -17.05 5.98
N ALA A 127 7.57 -17.79 4.88
CA ALA A 127 8.36 -18.98 4.57
C ALA A 127 9.85 -18.66 4.39
N GLY A 128 10.17 -17.57 3.69
CA GLY A 128 11.54 -17.12 3.49
C GLY A 128 12.23 -16.68 4.79
N ILE A 129 11.53 -15.97 5.67
CA ILE A 129 12.06 -15.61 7.00
C ILE A 129 12.32 -16.87 7.84
N ALA A 130 11.36 -17.79 7.89
CA ALA A 130 11.51 -19.04 8.64
C ALA A 130 12.69 -19.87 8.12
N TRP A 131 12.83 -20.01 6.81
CA TRP A 131 13.92 -20.76 6.17
C TRP A 131 15.29 -20.11 6.36
N LEU A 132 15.41 -18.78 6.32
CA LEU A 132 16.68 -18.11 6.57
C LEU A 132 17.09 -18.17 8.04
N ARG A 133 16.13 -18.23 8.97
CA ARG A 133 16.42 -18.39 10.40
C ARG A 133 16.89 -19.80 10.77
N THR A 134 16.56 -20.81 9.98
CA THR A 134 17.09 -22.17 10.19
C THR A 134 18.49 -22.36 9.58
N GLN A 135 18.92 -21.47 8.69
CA GLN A 135 20.28 -21.48 8.16
C GLN A 135 21.25 -20.76 9.10
N LYS A 136 22.43 -21.35 9.30
CA LYS A 136 23.52 -20.67 10.01
C LYS A 136 23.95 -19.44 9.19
N PRO A 137 24.24 -18.30 9.83
CA PRO A 137 24.76 -17.14 9.10
C PRO A 137 25.98 -17.57 8.29
N LEU A 138 26.00 -17.20 7.01
CA LEU A 138 27.15 -17.44 6.14
C LEU A 138 28.40 -16.85 6.81
N PRO A 139 29.55 -17.54 6.79
CA PRO A 139 30.79 -16.97 7.31
C PRO A 139 31.07 -15.66 6.57
N ASN A 140 31.27 -14.57 7.33
CA ASN A 140 31.61 -13.27 6.78
C ASN A 140 33.03 -13.31 6.19
N GLY A 141 33.15 -13.48 4.86
CA GLY A 141 34.38 -13.26 4.08
C GLY A 141 35.57 -14.16 4.42
N PRO A 142 36.63 -14.18 3.58
CA PRO A 142 37.82 -14.98 3.84
C PRO A 142 38.48 -14.47 5.13
N GLN A 143 38.76 -15.39 6.06
CA GLN A 143 39.62 -15.07 7.20
C GLN A 143 41.00 -14.73 6.63
N GLU A 144 41.44 -13.49 6.80
CA GLU A 144 42.85 -13.12 6.59
C GLU A 144 43.67 -14.04 7.52
N THR A 145 44.37 -14.98 6.90
CA THR A 145 45.43 -15.75 7.54
C THR A 145 46.64 -14.83 7.62
N ASP A 146 47.04 -14.43 8.83
CA ASP A 146 48.42 -14.12 9.20
C ASP A 146 48.64 -14.44 10.69
#